data_AF-A0A410QG54-F1
#
_entry.id   AF-A0A410QG54-F1
#
_cell.length_a   1.000
_cell.length_b   1.000
_cell.length_c   1.000
_cell.angle_alpha   90.00
_cell.angle_beta   90.00
_cell.angle_gamma   90.00
#
_symmetry.space_group_name_H-M   'P 1'
#
loop_
_entity.id
_entity.type
_entity.pdbx_description
1 polymer ?
#
loop_
_entity_poly.entity_id
_entity_poly.type
_entity_poly.pdbx_seq_one_letter_code
_entity_poly.pdbx_strand_id
1 'polypeptide(L)'
;MLFSEFANVLFKHSDTTYKPHEFFLSLFDNIMREPQTNEELILFNGDKYNPFGGLKPDTLDRLFNGTNPLNPSKVHKAISRKNTDKFASYINEYNEHNQMAIEDEIKTMIPDFNSDDNLGYACADLFLQILDDIYEGREASSKKLSGNISSTQKLKSFPSQNIYYDESDGKLHIGDAEIFIPKEIEPPKDIAPEEEAYVRELLAAYAESIKKGEISKADLDSLPMKYKRNFSDQRINYYSAIRIDRFIRESIFQGEEHAKKWKSETHDYIKDTLWDDYDDGYKRLLAVMKKVVDCSTTSIISNMQNLVGPKEKKGTCHLLVNEGSIRWVNEDE
;
A
#
# COMPACT_ATOMS: atom_id res chain seq x y z
N MET A 1 13.65 7.69 -10.02
CA MET A 1 15.08 7.45 -10.35
C MET A 1 15.20 6.01 -10.82
N LEU A 2 15.92 5.76 -11.91
CA LEU A 2 16.18 4.39 -12.39
C LEU A 2 17.17 3.66 -11.48
N PHE A 3 17.14 2.32 -11.47
CA PHE A 3 18.17 1.53 -10.76
C PHE A 3 19.59 1.89 -11.23
N SER A 4 19.79 2.01 -12.55
CA SER A 4 21.11 2.37 -13.08
C SER A 4 21.57 3.75 -12.64
N GLU A 5 20.67 4.72 -12.47
CA GLU A 5 21.01 6.05 -11.97
C GLU A 5 21.46 5.98 -10.51
N PHE A 6 20.66 5.31 -9.66
CA PHE A 6 20.99 5.09 -8.26
C PHE A 6 22.32 4.35 -8.06
N ALA A 7 22.49 3.22 -8.76
CA ALA A 7 23.69 2.40 -8.68
C ALA A 7 24.94 3.15 -9.15
N ASN A 8 24.85 3.99 -10.18
CA ASN A 8 25.97 4.80 -10.63
C ASN A 8 26.35 5.91 -9.64
N VAL A 9 25.37 6.55 -8.98
CA VAL A 9 25.66 7.55 -7.95
C VAL A 9 26.41 6.91 -6.78
N LEU A 10 25.92 5.77 -6.27
CA LEU A 10 26.62 5.06 -5.20
C LEU A 10 28.01 4.58 -5.64
N PHE A 11 28.11 3.99 -6.83
CA PHE A 11 29.39 3.47 -7.33
C PHE A 11 30.46 4.56 -7.43
N LYS A 12 30.10 5.72 -8.00
CA LYS A 12 30.98 6.88 -8.19
C LYS A 12 31.60 7.39 -6.88
N HIS A 13 30.88 7.28 -5.77
CA HIS A 13 31.29 7.80 -4.45
C HIS A 13 31.60 6.70 -3.43
N SER A 14 31.68 5.43 -3.85
CA SER A 14 31.90 4.30 -2.93
C SER A 14 33.37 4.06 -2.53
N ASP A 15 34.33 4.78 -3.16
CA ASP A 15 35.79 4.52 -3.07
C ASP A 15 36.21 3.07 -3.30
N THR A 16 35.32 2.25 -3.87
CA THR A 16 35.56 0.83 -4.07
C THR A 16 36.58 0.58 -5.19
N THR A 17 37.28 -0.54 -5.09
CA THR A 17 38.09 -1.07 -6.19
C THR A 17 37.31 -2.02 -7.10
N TYR A 18 36.02 -2.25 -6.78
CA TYR A 18 35.13 -3.11 -7.54
C TYR A 18 34.93 -2.65 -8.97
N LYS A 19 34.81 -3.61 -9.87
CA LYS A 19 34.25 -3.39 -11.20
C LYS A 19 32.73 -3.22 -11.11
N PRO A 20 32.07 -2.64 -12.13
CA PRO A 20 30.62 -2.40 -12.10
C PRO A 20 29.78 -3.65 -11.80
N HIS A 21 30.07 -4.81 -12.40
CA HIS A 21 29.37 -6.06 -12.07
C HIS A 21 29.61 -6.57 -10.63
N GLU A 22 30.81 -6.37 -10.07
CA GLU A 22 31.11 -6.75 -8.68
C GLU A 22 30.35 -5.83 -7.72
N PHE A 23 30.32 -4.53 -8.02
CA PHE A 23 29.55 -3.55 -7.25
C PHE A 23 28.05 -3.82 -7.34
N PHE A 24 27.52 -4.12 -8.53
CA PHE A 24 26.13 -4.55 -8.71
C PHE A 24 25.77 -5.71 -7.78
N LEU A 25 26.57 -6.78 -7.74
CA LEU A 25 26.32 -7.91 -6.86
C LEU A 25 26.36 -7.49 -5.39
N SER A 26 27.34 -6.66 -5.02
CA SER A 26 27.49 -6.16 -3.65
C SER A 26 26.28 -5.35 -3.16
N LEU A 27 25.59 -4.60 -4.02
CA LEU A 27 24.34 -3.91 -3.65
C LEU A 27 23.26 -4.91 -3.24
N PHE A 28 23.08 -5.98 -4.01
CA PHE A 28 22.12 -7.04 -3.71
C PHE A 28 22.54 -7.88 -2.51
N ASP A 29 23.83 -8.13 -2.31
CA ASP A 29 24.33 -8.88 -1.15
C ASP A 29 24.15 -8.10 0.15
N ASN A 30 24.24 -6.76 0.10
CA ASN A 30 24.05 -5.90 1.27
C ASN A 30 22.58 -5.60 1.59
N ILE A 31 21.70 -5.52 0.59
CA ILE A 31 20.25 -5.34 0.84
C ILE A 31 19.58 -6.63 1.29
N MET A 32 20.22 -7.78 1.08
CA MET A 32 19.70 -9.09 1.49
C MET A 32 20.24 -9.53 2.86
N ARG A 33 19.38 -10.12 3.68
CA ARG A 33 19.75 -10.79 4.93
C ARG A 33 20.64 -12.01 4.68
N GLU A 34 21.43 -12.36 5.68
CA GLU A 34 22.16 -13.63 5.72
C GLU A 34 21.21 -14.84 5.60
N PRO A 35 21.67 -15.97 5.03
CA PRO A 35 20.89 -17.20 4.94
C PRO A 35 20.50 -17.73 6.33
N GLN A 36 19.24 -18.11 6.50
CA GLN A 36 18.68 -18.55 7.80
C GLN A 36 18.36 -20.05 7.83
N THR A 37 18.18 -20.68 6.67
CA THR A 37 17.84 -22.10 6.54
C THR A 37 18.99 -22.88 5.92
N ASN A 38 19.01 -24.20 6.12
CA ASN A 38 20.01 -25.09 5.50
C ASN A 38 19.93 -25.03 3.98
N GLU A 39 18.74 -24.89 3.41
CA GLU A 39 18.52 -24.73 1.97
C GLU A 39 19.12 -23.42 1.46
N GLU A 40 18.95 -22.32 2.19
CA GLU A 40 19.55 -21.03 1.87
C GLU A 40 21.08 -21.04 2.00
N LEU A 41 21.63 -21.73 3.00
CA LEU A 41 23.08 -21.93 3.16
C LEU A 41 23.68 -22.72 1.99
N ILE A 42 22.99 -23.75 1.49
CA ILE A 42 23.42 -24.48 0.29
C ILE A 42 23.43 -23.55 -0.93
N LEU A 43 22.41 -22.69 -1.08
CA LEU A 43 22.38 -21.70 -2.17
C LEU A 43 23.50 -20.67 -2.03
N PHE A 44 23.83 -20.27 -0.81
CA PHE A 44 24.88 -19.29 -0.51
C PHE A 44 26.26 -19.84 -0.88
N ASN A 45 26.57 -21.06 -0.43
CA ASN A 45 27.82 -21.73 -0.77
C ASN A 45 28.00 -22.03 -2.27
N GLY A 46 26.92 -21.96 -3.05
CA GLY A 46 26.93 -22.17 -4.49
C GLY A 46 26.74 -20.90 -5.32
N ASP A 47 26.92 -19.71 -4.74
CA ASP A 47 26.76 -18.39 -5.39
C ASP A 47 25.38 -18.16 -6.04
N LYS A 48 24.35 -18.83 -5.52
CA LYS A 48 22.97 -18.80 -6.01
C LYS A 48 21.99 -18.20 -5.01
N TYR A 49 22.48 -17.79 -3.84
CA TYR A 49 21.67 -17.11 -2.85
C TYR A 49 21.26 -15.73 -3.35
N ASN A 50 22.22 -14.92 -3.80
CA ASN A 50 21.93 -13.73 -4.61
C ASN A 50 21.27 -14.16 -5.93
N PRO A 51 20.05 -13.69 -6.25
CA PRO A 51 19.34 -14.06 -7.48
C PRO A 51 20.12 -13.76 -8.77
N PHE A 52 21.08 -12.85 -8.72
CA PHE A 52 21.93 -12.45 -9.83
C PHE A 52 23.34 -13.07 -9.80
N GLY A 53 23.76 -13.73 -8.72
CA GLY A 53 25.13 -14.22 -8.52
C GLY A 53 25.63 -15.19 -9.59
N GLY A 54 24.75 -16.02 -10.18
CA GLY A 54 25.12 -16.95 -11.25
C GLY A 54 25.20 -16.34 -12.67
N LEU A 55 25.05 -15.03 -12.83
CA LEU A 55 25.10 -14.36 -14.13
C LEU A 55 26.55 -14.04 -14.55
N LYS A 56 26.80 -14.00 -15.87
CA LYS A 56 28.12 -13.65 -16.40
C LYS A 56 28.43 -12.15 -16.17
N PRO A 57 29.70 -11.76 -15.98
CA PRO A 57 30.11 -10.37 -15.77
C PRO A 57 29.53 -9.38 -16.80
N ASP A 58 29.64 -9.69 -18.11
CA ASP A 58 29.08 -8.84 -19.18
C ASP A 58 27.56 -8.64 -19.06
N THR A 59 26.83 -9.64 -18.55
CA THR A 59 25.38 -9.50 -18.32
C THR A 59 25.10 -8.58 -17.13
N LEU A 60 25.88 -8.72 -16.06
CA LEU A 60 25.78 -7.89 -14.87
C LEU A 60 26.16 -6.43 -15.16
N ASP A 61 27.20 -6.19 -15.96
CA ASP A 61 27.58 -4.85 -16.39
C ASP A 61 26.45 -4.20 -17.21
N ARG A 62 25.74 -4.96 -18.06
CA ARG A 62 24.57 -4.43 -18.81
C ARG A 62 23.39 -4.06 -17.92
N LEU A 63 23.15 -4.85 -16.86
CA LEU A 63 22.12 -4.57 -15.84
C LEU A 63 22.49 -3.33 -15.01
N PHE A 64 23.74 -3.24 -14.58
CA PHE A 64 24.27 -2.07 -13.85
C PHE A 64 24.12 -0.78 -14.67
N ASN A 65 24.47 -0.81 -15.95
CA ASN A 65 24.38 0.34 -16.83
C ASN A 65 22.94 0.64 -17.33
N GLY A 66 21.94 -0.16 -16.94
CA GLY A 66 20.55 0.02 -17.37
C GLY A 66 20.30 -0.27 -18.86
N THR A 67 21.25 -0.92 -19.55
CA THR A 67 21.08 -1.32 -20.97
C THR A 67 20.21 -2.57 -21.11
N ASN A 68 20.12 -3.37 -20.05
CA ASN A 68 19.17 -4.46 -19.91
C ASN A 68 18.31 -4.21 -18.65
N PRO A 69 17.00 -4.45 -18.71
CA PRO A 69 16.13 -4.35 -17.54
C PRO A 69 16.41 -5.49 -16.55
N LEU A 70 16.23 -5.21 -15.26
CA LEU A 70 16.30 -6.25 -14.24
C LEU A 70 15.08 -7.18 -14.35
N ASN A 71 15.28 -8.47 -14.10
CA ASN A 71 14.20 -9.44 -14.17
C ASN A 71 13.29 -9.33 -12.92
N PRO A 72 11.96 -9.10 -13.07
CA PRO A 72 11.05 -8.91 -11.95
C PRO A 72 11.06 -10.06 -10.93
N SER A 73 11.12 -11.30 -11.38
CA SER A 73 11.14 -12.47 -10.48
C SER A 73 12.42 -12.54 -9.65
N LYS A 74 13.57 -12.19 -10.23
CA LYS A 74 14.84 -12.12 -9.50
C LYS A 74 14.85 -10.97 -8.49
N VAL A 75 14.29 -9.83 -8.87
CA VAL A 75 14.13 -8.67 -7.98
C VAL A 75 13.22 -8.99 -6.80
N HIS A 76 12.04 -9.56 -7.03
CA HIS A 76 11.13 -9.99 -5.96
C HIS A 76 11.77 -10.98 -4.97
N LYS A 77 12.61 -11.88 -5.48
CA LYS A 77 13.36 -12.82 -4.65
C LYS A 77 14.43 -12.14 -3.79
N ALA A 78 15.00 -11.02 -4.23
CA ALA A 78 15.88 -10.20 -3.40
C ALA A 78 15.07 -9.44 -2.33
N ILE A 79 13.93 -8.85 -2.71
CA ILE A 79 13.03 -8.11 -1.80
C ILE A 79 12.50 -9.01 -0.67
N SER A 80 12.11 -10.25 -0.95
CA SER A 80 11.61 -11.19 0.08
C SER A 80 12.67 -11.58 1.12
N ARG A 81 13.93 -11.22 0.87
CA ARG A 81 15.08 -11.44 1.76
C ARG A 81 15.68 -10.12 2.23
N LYS A 82 14.95 -9.00 2.16
CA LYS A 82 15.51 -7.69 2.49
C LYS A 82 15.97 -7.57 3.95
N ASN A 83 17.02 -6.78 4.15
CA ASN A 83 17.52 -6.33 5.44
C ASN A 83 17.97 -4.86 5.31
N THR A 84 17.06 -3.95 5.66
CA THR A 84 17.28 -2.50 5.55
C THR A 84 18.44 -2.05 6.44
N ASP A 85 18.54 -2.57 7.66
CA ASP A 85 19.58 -2.17 8.64
C ASP A 85 20.99 -2.52 8.15
N LYS A 86 21.14 -3.70 7.51
CA LYS A 86 22.40 -4.13 6.91
C LYS A 86 22.81 -3.20 5.78
N PHE A 87 21.89 -2.85 4.88
CA PHE A 87 22.19 -1.93 3.78
C PHE A 87 22.49 -0.52 4.29
N ALA A 88 21.74 -0.04 5.27
CA ALA A 88 21.98 1.27 5.87
C ALA A 88 23.38 1.34 6.51
N SER A 89 23.78 0.28 7.22
CA SER A 89 25.12 0.17 7.80
C SER A 89 26.20 0.17 6.72
N TYR A 90 26.01 -0.58 5.64
CA TYR A 90 26.93 -0.60 4.49
C TYR A 90 27.14 0.80 3.86
N ILE A 91 26.06 1.58 3.68
CA ILE A 91 26.16 2.95 3.15
C ILE A 91 26.83 3.90 4.17
N ASN A 92 26.51 3.75 5.45
CA ASN A 92 27.07 4.58 6.52
C ASN A 92 28.57 4.33 6.78
N GLU A 93 29.15 3.25 6.23
CA GLU A 93 30.60 3.01 6.27
C GLU A 93 31.39 3.91 5.32
N TYR A 94 30.74 4.56 4.35
CA TYR A 94 31.42 5.52 3.47
C TYR A 94 31.89 6.73 4.27
N ASN A 95 32.96 7.39 3.83
CA ASN A 95 33.43 8.59 4.52
C ASN A 95 32.42 9.76 4.38
N GLU A 96 32.45 10.71 5.32
CA GLU A 96 31.49 11.82 5.38
C GLU A 96 31.43 12.64 4.08
N HIS A 97 32.58 12.85 3.42
CA HIS A 97 32.63 13.59 2.15
C HIS A 97 31.85 12.87 1.05
N ASN A 98 32.01 11.56 0.94
CA ASN A 98 31.31 10.74 -0.04
C ASN A 98 29.82 10.63 0.28
N GLN A 99 29.46 10.52 1.57
CA GLN A 99 28.06 10.51 2.00
C GLN A 99 27.35 11.81 1.58
N MET A 100 27.95 12.98 1.85
CA MET A 100 27.43 14.27 1.39
C MET A 100 27.32 14.35 -0.13
N ALA A 101 28.32 13.86 -0.86
CA ALA A 101 28.30 13.87 -2.32
C ALA A 101 27.20 12.98 -2.92
N ILE A 102 26.94 11.82 -2.32
CA ILE A 102 25.81 10.94 -2.68
C ILE A 102 24.50 11.66 -2.43
N GLU A 103 24.33 12.25 -1.25
CA GLU A 103 23.11 12.95 -0.89
C GLU A 103 22.81 14.11 -1.85
N ASP A 104 23.81 14.97 -2.11
CA ASP A 104 23.67 16.09 -3.04
C ASP A 104 23.32 15.62 -4.45
N GLU A 105 23.98 14.58 -4.96
CA GLU A 105 23.74 14.07 -6.31
C GLU A 105 22.35 13.44 -6.44
N ILE A 106 21.89 12.68 -5.43
CA ILE A 106 20.52 12.15 -5.39
C ILE A 106 19.51 13.31 -5.26
N LYS A 107 19.78 14.33 -4.45
CA LYS A 107 18.91 15.52 -4.29
C LYS A 107 18.71 16.29 -5.58
N THR A 108 19.66 16.25 -6.51
CA THR A 108 19.45 16.84 -7.85
C THR A 108 18.32 16.18 -8.64
N MET A 109 18.02 14.92 -8.35
CA MET A 109 16.96 14.13 -8.99
C MET A 109 15.72 13.98 -8.08
N ILE A 110 15.91 13.93 -6.76
CA ILE A 110 14.88 13.75 -5.74
C ILE A 110 15.08 14.81 -4.64
N PRO A 111 14.52 16.02 -4.78
CA PRO A 111 14.81 17.16 -3.88
C PRO A 111 14.52 16.92 -2.39
N ASP A 112 13.54 16.08 -2.08
CA ASP A 112 13.12 15.76 -0.71
C ASP A 112 13.85 14.51 -0.14
N PHE A 113 14.93 14.04 -0.79
CA PHE A 113 15.70 12.88 -0.33
C PHE A 113 16.40 13.14 1.02
N ASN A 114 16.49 12.10 1.85
CA ASN A 114 17.14 12.11 3.18
C ASN A 114 16.59 13.16 4.15
N SER A 115 15.27 13.32 4.24
CA SER A 115 14.63 14.33 5.10
C SER A 115 14.76 14.10 6.61
N ASP A 116 15.16 12.89 7.04
CA ASP A 116 15.36 12.51 8.44
C ASP A 116 16.84 12.45 8.85
N ASP A 117 17.76 13.01 8.04
CA ASP A 117 19.21 13.07 8.26
C ASP A 117 19.85 11.69 8.56
N ASN A 118 19.42 10.65 7.84
CA ASN A 118 19.99 9.31 7.93
C ASN A 118 20.17 8.69 6.54
N LEU A 119 21.32 9.00 5.93
CA LEU A 119 21.62 8.64 4.54
C LEU A 119 21.50 7.14 4.27
N GLY A 120 21.99 6.30 5.19
CA GLY A 120 21.95 4.85 5.01
C GLY A 120 20.53 4.31 4.87
N TYR A 121 19.60 4.72 5.74
CA TYR A 121 18.20 4.31 5.64
C TYR A 121 17.50 4.96 4.45
N ALA A 122 17.77 6.23 4.15
CA ALA A 122 17.22 6.89 2.97
C ALA A 122 17.63 6.17 1.67
N CYS A 123 18.89 5.75 1.55
CA CYS A 123 19.40 4.94 0.45
C CYS A 123 18.76 3.54 0.42
N ALA A 124 18.56 2.89 1.58
CA ALA A 124 17.93 1.58 1.65
C ALA A 124 16.46 1.63 1.21
N ASP A 125 15.71 2.62 1.67
CA ASP A 125 14.31 2.84 1.30
C ASP A 125 14.17 3.18 -0.18
N LEU A 126 15.02 4.09 -0.69
CA LEU A 126 15.06 4.41 -2.11
C LEU A 126 15.41 3.19 -2.96
N PHE A 127 16.38 2.37 -2.53
CA PHE A 127 16.74 1.16 -3.26
C PHE A 127 15.59 0.16 -3.30
N LEU A 128 14.92 -0.09 -2.16
CA LEU A 128 13.76 -0.96 -2.09
C LEU A 128 12.60 -0.43 -2.95
N GLN A 129 12.34 0.88 -2.93
CA GLN A 129 11.34 1.51 -3.77
C GLN A 129 11.65 1.29 -5.26
N ILE A 130 12.90 1.46 -5.68
CA ILE A 130 13.33 1.17 -7.06
C ILE A 130 13.11 -0.31 -7.42
N LEU A 131 13.40 -1.23 -6.50
CA LEU A 131 13.20 -2.66 -6.71
C LEU A 131 11.71 -3.01 -6.80
N ASP A 132 10.86 -2.43 -5.95
CA ASP A 132 9.40 -2.58 -6.01
C ASP A 132 8.85 -2.01 -7.33
N ASP A 133 9.32 -0.82 -7.76
CA ASP A 133 8.97 -0.24 -9.06
C ASP A 133 9.34 -1.15 -10.24
N ILE A 134 10.51 -1.78 -10.20
CA ILE A 134 10.93 -2.75 -11.23
C ILE A 134 10.04 -4.00 -11.21
N TYR A 135 9.76 -4.54 -10.01
CA TYR A 135 8.92 -5.73 -9.88
C TYR A 135 7.50 -5.49 -10.42
N GLU A 136 6.98 -4.29 -10.17
CA GLU A 136 5.64 -3.87 -10.56
C GLU A 136 5.58 -3.24 -11.97
N GLY A 137 6.71 -3.16 -12.67
CA GLY A 137 6.81 -2.70 -14.06
C GLY A 137 6.67 -1.19 -14.25
N ARG A 138 6.96 -0.39 -13.22
CA ARG A 138 6.86 1.08 -13.18
C ARG A 138 8.17 1.84 -13.50
N GLU A 139 9.20 1.15 -14.00
CA GLU A 139 10.53 1.73 -14.25
C GLU A 139 10.52 2.75 -15.42
N ALA A 140 10.76 4.05 -15.15
CA ALA A 140 10.77 5.12 -16.17
C ALA A 140 12.02 6.02 -16.11
N SER A 141 12.61 6.35 -17.27
CA SER A 141 13.88 7.09 -17.39
C SER A 141 13.74 8.61 -17.26
N SER A 142 14.63 9.20 -16.46
CA SER A 142 14.74 10.64 -16.22
C SER A 142 15.41 11.40 -17.38
N LYS A 143 14.75 11.57 -18.54
CA LYS A 143 15.25 12.49 -19.60
C LYS A 143 14.59 13.86 -19.55
N LYS A 144 15.40 14.85 -19.15
CA LYS A 144 15.28 16.32 -19.29
C LYS A 144 13.98 16.83 -19.94
N LEU A 145 13.02 17.28 -19.12
CA LEU A 145 12.20 18.43 -19.48
C LEU A 145 12.91 19.70 -18.98
N SER A 146 13.63 20.36 -19.89
CA SER A 146 13.89 21.79 -19.77
C SER A 146 12.55 22.50 -20.00
N GLY A 147 11.99 23.04 -18.92
CA GLY A 147 10.74 23.78 -18.91
C GLY A 147 10.32 23.93 -17.47
N ASN A 148 10.54 25.11 -16.90
CA ASN A 148 10.26 25.46 -15.51
C ASN A 148 8.97 24.81 -14.98
N ILE A 149 9.12 23.81 -14.11
CA ILE A 149 8.04 23.35 -13.23
C ILE A 149 8.66 23.31 -11.83
N SER A 150 8.28 24.29 -11.00
CA SER A 150 8.57 24.31 -9.58
C SER A 150 8.03 23.06 -8.89
N SER A 151 8.81 22.55 -7.94
CA SER A 151 8.49 21.68 -6.79
C SER A 151 7.08 21.06 -6.67
N THR A 152 7.04 19.81 -6.19
CA THR A 152 5.89 19.02 -5.67
C THR A 152 4.91 18.41 -6.69
N GLN A 153 4.84 17.07 -6.77
CA GLN A 153 3.72 16.31 -7.33
C GLN A 153 3.58 14.96 -6.60
N LYS A 154 2.65 14.64 -5.69
CA LYS A 154 1.70 15.44 -4.93
C LYS A 154 0.78 16.32 -5.82
N LEU A 155 -0.03 15.64 -6.65
CA LEU A 155 -1.05 16.11 -7.62
C LEU A 155 -1.74 17.44 -7.23
N LYS A 156 -1.19 18.56 -7.70
CA LYS A 156 -1.77 19.89 -7.46
C LYS A 156 -2.84 20.21 -8.50
N SER A 157 -4.09 20.16 -8.05
CA SER A 157 -5.33 20.64 -8.67
C SER A 157 -5.93 19.80 -9.79
N PHE A 158 -7.24 19.64 -9.72
CA PHE A 158 -8.08 18.94 -10.68
C PHE A 158 -8.67 19.95 -11.68
N PRO A 159 -8.13 20.06 -12.91
CA PRO A 159 -8.95 20.52 -14.02
C PRO A 159 -9.90 19.37 -14.41
N SER A 160 -11.01 19.71 -15.05
CA SER A 160 -12.08 18.83 -15.53
C SER A 160 -11.58 17.71 -16.47
N GLN A 161 -10.93 16.71 -15.91
CA GLN A 161 -10.45 15.49 -16.55
C GLN A 161 -11.31 14.33 -16.07
N ASN A 162 -11.74 13.45 -16.98
CA ASN A 162 -12.49 12.25 -16.61
C ASN A 162 -11.58 11.32 -15.79
N ILE A 163 -11.86 11.17 -14.51
CA ILE A 163 -11.23 10.16 -13.65
C ILE A 163 -12.17 8.96 -13.59
N TYR A 164 -11.72 7.81 -14.09
CA TYR A 164 -12.55 6.61 -14.10
C TYR A 164 -11.73 5.35 -13.86
N TYR A 165 -12.33 4.41 -13.14
CA TYR A 165 -11.82 3.07 -12.99
C TYR A 165 -12.33 2.19 -14.13
N ASP A 166 -11.43 1.46 -14.78
CA ASP A 166 -11.76 0.41 -15.73
C ASP A 166 -11.50 -0.96 -15.09
N GLU A 167 -12.57 -1.72 -14.88
CA GLU A 167 -12.51 -3.04 -14.24
C GLU A 167 -11.82 -4.07 -15.17
N SER A 168 -11.81 -3.84 -16.48
CA SER A 168 -11.24 -4.79 -17.46
C SER A 168 -9.72 -4.81 -17.47
N ASP A 169 -9.08 -3.67 -17.20
CA ASP A 169 -7.62 -3.57 -17.04
C ASP A 169 -7.18 -3.42 -15.58
N GLY A 170 -8.12 -3.15 -14.67
CA GLY A 170 -7.89 -2.99 -13.23
C GLY A 170 -7.23 -1.66 -12.88
N LYS A 171 -7.39 -0.62 -13.70
CA LYS A 171 -6.68 0.66 -13.54
C LYS A 171 -7.61 1.85 -13.36
N LEU A 172 -7.15 2.81 -12.58
CA LEU A 172 -7.70 4.16 -12.50
C LEU A 172 -7.04 5.03 -13.57
N HIS A 173 -7.84 5.52 -14.50
CA HIS A 173 -7.44 6.45 -15.56
C HIS A 173 -7.66 7.89 -15.12
N ILE A 174 -6.60 8.71 -15.13
CA ILE A 174 -6.61 10.14 -14.78
C ILE A 174 -5.95 10.89 -15.94
N GLY A 175 -6.75 11.31 -16.93
CA GLY A 175 -6.19 11.88 -18.17
C GLY A 175 -5.35 10.83 -18.91
N ASP A 176 -4.06 11.11 -19.09
CA ASP A 176 -3.10 10.17 -19.71
C ASP A 176 -2.38 9.28 -18.67
N ALA A 177 -2.66 9.45 -17.37
CA ALA A 177 -2.06 8.67 -16.30
C ALA A 177 -2.93 7.46 -15.93
N GLU A 178 -2.27 6.33 -15.65
CA GLU A 178 -2.91 5.09 -15.23
C GLU A 178 -2.34 4.62 -13.89
N ILE A 179 -3.21 4.28 -12.93
CA ILE A 179 -2.80 3.77 -11.62
C ILE A 179 -3.47 2.41 -11.39
N PHE A 180 -2.68 1.38 -11.11
CA PHE A 180 -3.24 0.07 -10.80
C PHE A 180 -4.01 0.11 -9.47
N ILE A 181 -5.20 -0.47 -9.46
CA ILE A 181 -5.97 -0.65 -8.23
C ILE A 181 -5.78 -2.08 -7.75
N PRO A 182 -5.41 -2.29 -6.47
CA PRO A 182 -5.33 -3.63 -5.89
C PRO A 182 -6.61 -4.43 -6.18
N LYS A 183 -6.43 -5.70 -6.52
CA LYS A 183 -7.55 -6.61 -6.76
C LYS A 183 -8.44 -6.71 -5.53
N GLU A 184 -9.73 -6.96 -5.78
CA GLU A 184 -10.71 -7.17 -4.72
C GLU A 184 -10.22 -8.27 -3.76
N ILE A 185 -10.23 -7.97 -2.46
CA ILE A 185 -9.72 -8.86 -1.43
C ILE A 185 -10.88 -9.73 -0.96
N GLU A 186 -10.79 -11.04 -1.18
CA GLU A 186 -11.75 -11.96 -0.58
C GLU A 186 -11.55 -12.01 0.95
N PRO A 187 -12.62 -11.93 1.75
CA PRO A 187 -12.50 -12.10 3.19
C PRO A 187 -11.83 -13.44 3.52
N PRO A 188 -10.88 -13.48 4.46
CA PRO A 188 -10.24 -14.71 4.87
C PRO A 188 -11.28 -15.67 5.48
N LYS A 189 -10.98 -16.97 5.45
CA LYS A 189 -11.89 -17.98 5.99
C LYS A 189 -12.22 -17.71 7.46
N ASP A 190 -11.18 -17.46 8.25
CA ASP A 190 -11.31 -17.11 9.66
C ASP A 190 -11.39 -15.59 9.83
N ILE A 191 -11.97 -15.14 10.95
CA ILE A 191 -12.08 -13.71 11.28
C ILE A 191 -10.70 -13.20 11.70
N ALA A 192 -10.14 -12.28 10.93
CA ALA A 192 -8.82 -11.70 11.17
C ALA A 192 -8.83 -10.66 12.32
N PRO A 193 -7.68 -10.35 12.94
CA PRO A 193 -7.58 -9.37 14.02
C PRO A 193 -8.14 -7.99 13.66
N GLU A 194 -7.98 -7.54 12.42
CA GLU A 194 -8.44 -6.24 11.96
C GLU A 194 -9.97 -6.18 11.81
N GLU A 195 -10.65 -7.34 11.84
CA GLU A 195 -12.11 -7.42 11.75
C GLU A 195 -12.79 -7.41 13.13
N GLU A 196 -12.05 -7.60 14.22
CA GLU A 196 -12.65 -7.91 15.52
C GLU A 196 -13.62 -6.84 16.04
N ALA A 197 -13.29 -5.56 15.86
CA ALA A 197 -14.10 -4.47 16.39
C ALA A 197 -15.47 -4.40 15.70
N TYR A 198 -15.52 -4.29 14.38
CA TYR A 198 -16.81 -4.24 13.67
C TYR A 198 -17.57 -5.57 13.74
N VAL A 199 -16.88 -6.71 13.78
CA VAL A 199 -17.53 -8.03 13.93
C VAL A 199 -18.23 -8.12 15.29
N ARG A 200 -17.60 -7.64 16.37
CA ARG A 200 -18.22 -7.62 17.70
C ARG A 200 -19.51 -6.79 17.71
N GLU A 201 -19.47 -5.59 17.15
CA GLU A 201 -20.66 -4.72 17.03
C GLU A 201 -21.77 -5.36 16.19
N LEU A 202 -21.39 -6.06 15.11
CA LEU A 202 -22.34 -6.75 14.24
C LEU A 202 -23.01 -7.93 14.97
N LEU A 203 -22.25 -8.70 15.75
CA LEU A 203 -22.79 -9.79 16.57
C LEU A 203 -23.69 -9.27 17.70
N ALA A 204 -23.36 -8.13 18.31
CA ALA A 204 -24.20 -7.47 19.31
C ALA A 204 -25.55 -7.06 18.71
N ALA A 205 -25.55 -6.43 17.52
CA ALA A 205 -26.77 -6.09 16.81
C ALA A 205 -27.65 -7.32 16.52
N TYR A 206 -27.03 -8.45 16.17
CA TYR A 206 -27.77 -9.71 15.97
C TYR A 206 -28.34 -10.25 17.28
N ALA A 207 -27.59 -10.18 18.37
CA ALA A 207 -28.03 -10.65 19.69
C ALA A 207 -29.29 -9.91 20.16
N GLU A 208 -29.27 -8.59 20.05
CA GLU A 208 -30.41 -7.73 20.38
C GLU A 208 -31.64 -8.04 19.53
N SER A 209 -31.47 -8.17 18.21
CA SER A 209 -32.55 -8.51 17.27
C SER A 209 -33.18 -9.89 17.54
N ILE A 210 -32.37 -10.86 17.97
CA ILE A 210 -32.84 -12.22 18.32
C ILE A 210 -33.41 -12.24 19.75
N LYS A 211 -33.14 -11.22 20.57
CA LYS A 211 -33.39 -11.19 22.01
C LYS A 211 -32.71 -12.35 22.73
N LYS A 212 -31.50 -12.68 22.29
CA LYS A 212 -30.62 -13.67 22.92
C LYS A 212 -29.55 -12.93 23.71
N GLY A 213 -29.01 -13.58 24.74
CA GLY A 213 -27.76 -13.13 25.37
C GLY A 213 -26.60 -13.08 24.36
N GLU A 214 -25.43 -12.71 24.83
CA GLU A 214 -24.22 -12.51 24.02
C GLU A 214 -24.02 -13.60 22.95
N ILE A 215 -23.77 -13.15 21.71
CA ILE A 215 -23.48 -14.03 20.57
C ILE A 215 -21.99 -13.90 20.26
N SER A 216 -21.29 -15.02 20.26
CA SER A 216 -19.87 -15.07 19.95
C SER A 216 -19.61 -15.50 18.50
N LYS A 217 -18.35 -15.43 18.07
CA LYS A 217 -17.89 -15.96 16.77
C LYS A 217 -18.21 -17.46 16.62
N ALA A 218 -18.22 -18.22 17.72
CA ALA A 218 -18.52 -19.65 17.71
C ALA A 218 -20.00 -19.96 17.41
N ASP A 219 -20.89 -18.99 17.62
CA ASP A 219 -22.32 -19.15 17.40
C ASP A 219 -22.76 -18.87 15.96
N LEU A 220 -21.87 -18.32 15.11
CA LEU A 220 -22.17 -17.85 13.75
C LEU A 220 -22.90 -18.91 12.90
N ASP A 221 -22.44 -20.17 12.93
CA ASP A 221 -23.02 -21.25 12.15
C ASP A 221 -24.45 -21.61 12.57
N SER A 222 -24.75 -21.40 13.86
CA SER A 222 -26.07 -21.66 14.46
C SER A 222 -27.09 -20.55 14.20
N LEU A 223 -26.65 -19.39 13.69
CA LEU A 223 -27.55 -18.26 13.46
C LEU A 223 -28.56 -18.54 12.35
N PRO A 224 -29.75 -17.93 12.42
CA PRO A 224 -30.70 -17.93 11.30
C PRO A 224 -30.06 -17.44 10.00
N MET A 225 -30.47 -18.02 8.87
CA MET A 225 -29.87 -17.79 7.55
C MET A 225 -29.76 -16.29 7.17
N LYS A 226 -30.72 -15.45 7.60
CA LYS A 226 -30.70 -14.01 7.32
C LYS A 226 -29.47 -13.30 7.91
N TYR A 227 -29.02 -13.71 9.11
CA TYR A 227 -27.86 -13.13 9.77
C TYR A 227 -26.56 -13.69 9.21
N LYS A 228 -26.52 -14.99 8.85
CA LYS A 228 -25.36 -15.58 8.17
C LYS A 228 -25.08 -14.93 6.82
N ARG A 229 -26.13 -14.73 6.01
CA ARG A 229 -26.03 -13.99 4.76
C ARG A 229 -25.54 -12.56 4.99
N ASN A 230 -26.18 -11.83 5.92
CA ASN A 230 -25.77 -10.46 6.22
C ASN A 230 -24.32 -10.38 6.70
N PHE A 231 -23.89 -11.29 7.56
CA PHE A 231 -22.51 -11.36 8.05
C PHE A 231 -21.52 -11.53 6.91
N SER A 232 -21.76 -12.47 6.00
CA SER A 232 -20.94 -12.66 4.81
C SER A 232 -20.89 -11.40 3.94
N ASP A 233 -22.04 -10.78 3.70
CA ASP A 233 -22.13 -9.53 2.92
C ASP A 233 -21.34 -8.39 3.59
N GLN A 234 -21.40 -8.26 4.92
CA GLN A 234 -20.67 -7.23 5.65
C GLN A 234 -19.16 -7.42 5.60
N ARG A 235 -18.67 -8.66 5.67
CA ARG A 235 -17.23 -8.93 5.50
C ARG A 235 -16.76 -8.53 4.10
N ILE A 236 -17.52 -8.85 3.06
CA ILE A 236 -17.22 -8.44 1.68
C ILE A 236 -17.18 -6.90 1.58
N ASN A 237 -18.16 -6.21 2.17
CA ASN A 237 -18.21 -4.75 2.19
C ASN A 237 -16.96 -4.17 2.87
N TYR A 238 -16.60 -4.67 4.06
CA TYR A 238 -15.42 -4.23 4.80
C TYR A 238 -14.13 -4.35 3.97
N TYR A 239 -13.88 -5.51 3.38
CA TYR A 239 -12.68 -5.72 2.54
C TYR A 239 -12.69 -4.88 1.26
N SER A 240 -13.87 -4.60 0.71
CA SER A 240 -14.01 -3.67 -0.42
C SER A 240 -13.62 -2.24 -0.02
N ALA A 241 -14.07 -1.77 1.15
CA ALA A 241 -13.75 -0.43 1.62
C ALA A 241 -12.29 -0.27 2.07
N ILE A 242 -11.73 -1.21 2.83
CA ILE A 242 -10.34 -1.14 3.29
C ILE A 242 -9.35 -1.16 2.11
N ARG A 243 -9.71 -1.84 1.00
CA ARG A 243 -8.95 -1.81 -0.26
C ARG A 243 -8.85 -0.40 -0.82
N ILE A 244 -9.98 0.32 -0.91
CA ILE A 244 -10.01 1.71 -1.39
C ILE A 244 -9.32 2.64 -0.40
N ASP A 245 -9.57 2.49 0.90
CA ASP A 245 -8.94 3.29 1.96
C ASP A 245 -7.40 3.18 1.90
N ARG A 246 -6.84 1.96 1.75
CA ARG A 246 -5.40 1.75 1.53
C ARG A 246 -4.92 2.35 0.22
N PHE A 247 -5.58 2.02 -0.89
CA PHE A 247 -5.24 2.55 -2.22
C PHE A 247 -5.13 4.08 -2.22
N ILE A 248 -6.11 4.77 -1.63
CA ILE A 248 -6.12 6.24 -1.59
C ILE A 248 -4.98 6.78 -0.74
N ARG A 249 -4.76 6.24 0.47
CA ARG A 249 -3.66 6.67 1.34
C ARG A 249 -2.30 6.53 0.69
N GLU A 250 -2.10 5.41 -0.02
CA GLU A 250 -0.81 5.03 -0.59
C GLU A 250 -0.56 5.65 -1.97
N SER A 251 -1.61 5.80 -2.79
CA SER A 251 -1.48 6.12 -4.23
C SER A 251 -1.87 7.56 -4.59
N ILE A 252 -2.54 8.29 -3.69
CA ILE A 252 -3.08 9.63 -3.99
C ILE A 252 -2.37 10.71 -3.17
N PHE A 253 -2.12 11.86 -3.79
CA PHE A 253 -1.63 13.05 -3.10
C PHE A 253 -2.56 13.45 -1.95
N GLN A 254 -2.00 13.69 -0.77
CA GLN A 254 -2.80 13.96 0.44
C GLN A 254 -3.82 12.83 0.70
N GLY A 255 -3.47 11.60 0.33
CA GLY A 255 -4.30 10.41 0.43
C GLY A 255 -4.87 10.21 1.84
N GLU A 256 -4.06 10.43 2.87
CA GLU A 256 -4.51 10.41 4.27
C GLU A 256 -5.64 11.41 4.56
N GLU A 257 -5.48 12.66 4.11
CA GLU A 257 -6.50 13.69 4.32
C GLU A 257 -7.76 13.41 3.50
N HIS A 258 -7.61 12.86 2.28
CA HIS A 258 -8.74 12.44 1.46
C HIS A 258 -9.47 11.22 2.03
N ALA A 259 -8.76 10.25 2.61
CA ALA A 259 -9.33 9.08 3.26
C ALA A 259 -10.08 9.47 4.55
N LYS A 260 -9.47 10.32 5.38
CA LYS A 260 -10.14 10.92 6.56
C LYS A 260 -11.40 11.67 6.15
N LYS A 261 -11.30 12.55 5.15
CA LYS A 261 -12.43 13.33 4.64
C LYS A 261 -13.56 12.46 4.11
N TRP A 262 -13.24 11.38 3.40
CA TRP A 262 -14.22 10.43 2.91
C TRP A 262 -14.98 9.76 4.05
N LYS A 263 -14.27 9.29 5.09
CA LYS A 263 -14.87 8.68 6.28
C LYS A 263 -15.70 9.68 7.10
N SER A 264 -15.17 10.87 7.37
CA SER A 264 -15.85 11.88 8.18
C SER A 264 -17.13 12.39 7.51
N GLU A 265 -17.10 12.69 6.21
CA GLU A 265 -18.29 13.14 5.50
C GLU A 265 -19.30 12.01 5.28
N THR A 266 -18.84 10.76 5.16
CA THR A 266 -19.73 9.59 5.16
C THR A 266 -20.47 9.48 6.49
N HIS A 267 -19.76 9.63 7.62
CA HIS A 267 -20.37 9.68 8.95
C HIS A 267 -21.39 10.82 9.07
N ASP A 268 -21.02 12.04 8.68
CA ASP A 268 -21.92 13.20 8.72
C ASP A 268 -23.18 13.00 7.87
N TYR A 269 -23.06 12.29 6.74
CA TYR A 269 -24.20 11.98 5.87
C TYR A 269 -25.18 11.00 6.51
N ILE A 270 -24.67 9.98 7.20
CA ILE A 270 -25.51 8.93 7.80
C ILE A 270 -25.98 9.26 9.21
N LYS A 271 -25.40 10.27 9.88
CA LYS A 271 -25.62 10.54 11.32
C LYS A 271 -27.10 10.60 11.71
N ASP A 272 -27.94 11.26 10.92
CA ASP A 272 -29.36 11.41 11.25
C ASP A 272 -30.10 10.07 11.15
N THR A 273 -29.68 9.20 10.23
CA THR A 273 -30.19 7.82 10.13
C THR A 273 -29.57 6.91 11.19
N LEU A 274 -28.32 7.15 11.59
CA LEU A 274 -27.63 6.37 12.61
C LEU A 274 -28.26 6.56 14.00
N TRP A 275 -28.62 7.81 14.33
CA TRP A 275 -29.20 8.22 15.61
C TRP A 275 -30.73 8.30 15.59
N ASP A 276 -31.39 7.73 14.59
CA ASP A 276 -32.84 7.59 14.56
C ASP A 276 -33.32 6.50 15.53
N ASP A 277 -34.61 6.47 15.81
CA ASP A 277 -35.23 5.50 16.70
C ASP A 277 -35.39 4.13 16.01
N TYR A 278 -34.83 3.08 16.61
CA TYR A 278 -34.96 1.71 16.12
C TYR A 278 -35.29 0.74 17.25
N ASP A 279 -36.10 -0.28 16.94
CA ASP A 279 -36.41 -1.32 17.93
C ASP A 279 -35.21 -2.21 18.30
N ASP A 280 -34.19 -2.27 17.45
CA ASP A 280 -32.97 -3.06 17.65
C ASP A 280 -31.82 -2.56 16.75
N GLY A 281 -30.58 -2.80 17.17
CA GLY A 281 -29.37 -2.41 16.47
C GLY A 281 -29.19 -3.06 15.11
N TYR A 282 -29.82 -4.21 14.84
CA TYR A 282 -29.83 -4.80 13.51
C TYR A 282 -30.69 -4.01 12.53
N LYS A 283 -31.83 -3.47 12.97
CA LYS A 283 -32.63 -2.52 12.17
C LYS A 283 -31.87 -1.23 11.89
N ARG A 284 -31.17 -0.68 12.91
CA ARG A 284 -30.27 0.47 12.76
C ARG A 284 -29.20 0.21 11.69
N LEU A 285 -28.47 -0.90 11.81
CA LEU A 285 -27.50 -1.37 10.82
C LEU A 285 -28.12 -1.41 9.41
N LEU A 286 -29.27 -2.07 9.23
CA LEU A 286 -29.91 -2.21 7.92
C LEU A 286 -30.32 -0.86 7.32
N ALA A 287 -30.85 0.06 8.15
CA ALA A 287 -31.25 1.39 7.72
C ALA A 287 -30.04 2.22 7.28
N VAL A 288 -28.96 2.22 8.06
CA VAL A 288 -27.70 2.91 7.72
C VAL A 288 -27.08 2.32 6.45
N MET A 289 -27.01 0.99 6.32
CA MET A 289 -26.49 0.32 5.13
C MET A 289 -27.31 0.61 3.87
N LYS A 290 -28.62 0.85 4.03
CA LYS A 290 -29.51 1.28 2.94
C LYS A 290 -29.30 2.75 2.59
N LYS A 291 -29.02 3.61 3.57
CA LYS A 291 -28.83 5.05 3.38
C LYS A 291 -27.46 5.41 2.80
N VAL A 292 -26.40 4.76 3.27
CA VAL A 292 -25.01 5.13 2.94
C VAL A 292 -24.68 4.99 1.45
N VAL A 293 -25.39 4.14 0.71
CA VAL A 293 -25.16 3.97 -0.74
C VAL A 293 -25.46 5.25 -1.54
N ASP A 294 -26.31 6.12 -1.02
CA ASP A 294 -26.66 7.42 -1.61
C ASP A 294 -25.66 8.53 -1.23
N CYS A 295 -24.72 8.24 -0.33
CA CYS A 295 -23.73 9.20 0.11
C CYS A 295 -22.79 9.59 -1.04
N SER A 296 -22.52 10.89 -1.16
CA SER A 296 -21.44 11.45 -1.96
C SER A 296 -20.66 12.41 -1.08
N THR A 297 -19.35 12.38 -1.18
CA THR A 297 -18.45 13.22 -0.38
C THR A 297 -17.71 14.21 -1.28
N THR A 298 -17.16 15.26 -0.71
CA THR A 298 -16.25 16.20 -1.37
C THR A 298 -14.79 15.74 -1.31
N SER A 299 -14.53 14.49 -0.89
CA SER A 299 -13.25 13.82 -1.10
C SER A 299 -13.06 13.50 -2.58
N ILE A 300 -11.81 13.46 -3.04
CA ILE A 300 -11.48 13.15 -4.43
C ILE A 300 -12.01 11.78 -4.87
N ILE A 301 -12.17 10.87 -3.91
CA ILE A 301 -12.73 9.53 -4.11
C ILE A 301 -14.08 9.58 -4.83
N SER A 302 -14.94 10.55 -4.53
CA SER A 302 -16.26 10.67 -5.17
C SER A 302 -16.17 11.12 -6.64
N ASN A 303 -15.05 11.69 -7.07
CA ASN A 303 -14.84 12.08 -8.47
C ASN A 303 -14.27 10.93 -9.32
N MET A 304 -13.83 9.83 -8.68
CA MET A 304 -13.32 8.65 -9.34
C MET A 304 -14.48 7.76 -9.80
N GLN A 305 -14.91 7.93 -11.05
CA GLN A 305 -16.04 7.20 -11.60
C GLN A 305 -15.76 5.69 -11.56
N ASN A 306 -16.79 4.90 -11.30
CA ASN A 306 -16.75 3.43 -11.21
C ASN A 306 -15.83 2.84 -10.11
N LEU A 307 -15.13 3.67 -9.32
CA LEU A 307 -14.23 3.16 -8.28
C LEU A 307 -14.96 2.74 -7.01
N VAL A 308 -15.90 3.57 -6.55
CA VAL A 308 -16.61 3.38 -5.29
C VAL A 308 -18.06 3.05 -5.56
N GLY A 309 -18.40 1.78 -5.32
CA GLY A 309 -19.74 1.25 -5.46
C GLY A 309 -20.47 1.07 -4.13
N PRO A 310 -21.63 0.39 -4.15
CA PRO A 310 -22.40 0.11 -2.94
C PRO A 310 -21.65 -0.69 -1.88
N LYS A 311 -20.72 -1.60 -2.28
CA LYS A 311 -19.94 -2.41 -1.35
C LYS A 311 -18.97 -1.55 -0.55
N GLU A 312 -18.20 -0.71 -1.24
CA GLU A 312 -17.23 0.20 -0.65
C GLU A 312 -17.92 1.19 0.29
N LYS A 313 -19.04 1.81 -0.14
CA LYS A 313 -19.79 2.74 0.71
C LYS A 313 -20.32 2.09 1.99
N LYS A 314 -20.84 0.87 1.91
CA LYS A 314 -21.28 0.10 3.09
C LYS A 314 -20.11 -0.29 3.98
N GLY A 315 -18.97 -0.65 3.38
CA GLY A 315 -17.77 -1.01 4.11
C GLY A 315 -17.15 0.15 4.88
N THR A 316 -17.30 1.38 4.40
CA THR A 316 -16.85 2.58 5.12
C THR A 316 -17.49 2.68 6.51
N CYS A 317 -18.75 2.22 6.68
CA CYS A 317 -19.37 2.14 8.00
C CYS A 317 -18.60 1.20 8.94
N HIS A 318 -18.07 0.08 8.45
CA HIS A 318 -17.27 -0.85 9.27
C HIS A 318 -15.89 -0.25 9.61
N LEU A 319 -15.29 0.53 8.71
CA LEU A 319 -14.08 1.31 9.04
C LEU A 319 -14.36 2.30 10.18
N LEU A 320 -15.48 3.01 10.12
CA LEU A 320 -15.91 3.95 11.16
C LEU A 320 -16.26 3.26 12.49
N VAL A 321 -16.79 2.03 12.45
CA VAL A 321 -16.97 1.20 13.65
C VAL A 321 -15.63 0.82 14.28
N ASN A 322 -14.66 0.39 13.46
CA ASN A 322 -13.31 0.09 13.95
C ASN A 322 -12.63 1.32 14.58
N GLU A 323 -12.93 2.53 14.08
CA GLU A 323 -12.48 3.81 14.64
C GLU A 323 -13.28 4.26 15.88
N GLY A 324 -14.32 3.51 16.28
CA GLY A 324 -15.17 3.83 17.42
C GLY A 324 -16.17 4.97 17.18
N SER A 325 -16.34 5.41 15.94
CA SER A 325 -17.26 6.50 15.57
C SER A 325 -18.70 6.03 15.38
N ILE A 326 -18.90 4.73 15.12
CA ILE A 326 -20.23 4.11 14.96
C ILE A 326 -20.34 2.94 15.94
N ARG A 327 -21.50 2.82 16.57
CA ARG A 327 -21.94 1.62 17.29
C ARG A 327 -23.33 1.23 16.81
N TRP A 328 -23.61 -0.07 16.77
CA TRP A 328 -24.92 -0.55 16.32
C TRP A 328 -25.90 -0.70 17.47
N VAL A 329 -25.40 -1.03 18.65
CA VAL A 329 -26.18 -1.15 19.89
C VAL A 329 -25.74 -0.04 20.83
N ASN A 330 -26.69 0.63 21.46
CA ASN A 330 -26.40 1.63 22.49
C ASN A 330 -26.41 0.92 23.85
N GLU A 331 -25.46 1.25 24.73
CA GLU A 331 -25.43 0.71 26.10
C GLU A 331 -26.42 1.46 27.03
N ASP A 332 -26.92 2.62 26.60
CA ASP A 332 -27.76 3.56 27.37
C ASP A 332 -29.21 3.66 26.87
N GLU A 333 -29.62 2.83 25.89
CA GLU A 333 -31.02 2.58 25.51
C GLU A 333 -31.47 1.20 26.05
#